data_AF-A0A094D4Y6-F1
#
_entry.id   AF-A0A094D4Y6-F1
#
_cell.length_a   1.000
_cell.length_b   1.000
_cell.length_c   1.000
_cell.angle_alpha   90.00
_cell.angle_beta   90.00
_cell.angle_gamma   90.00
#
_symmetry.space_group_name_H-M   'P 1'
#
loop_
_entity.id
_entity.type
_entity.pdbx_description
1 polymer ?
#
loop_
_entity_poly.entity_id
_entity_poly.type
_entity_poly.pdbx_seq_one_letter_code
_entity_poly.pdbx_strand_id
1 'polypeptide(L)'
;MSIDNAGANLGMSGDPKTALMNQVRQEAALNNARQLIEKLNEHCFTKCIPKPGSSFSSGEQQCFTQCMEKYMSTWNTVSQQYIARVQQEGAKGTSGGMF
;
A
#
# COMPACT_ATOMS: atom_id res chain seq x y z
N MET A 1 21.18 19.40 36.77
CA MET A 1 20.88 20.61 37.57
C MET A 1 20.86 21.76 36.57
N SER A 2 19.75 22.37 36.16
CA SER A 2 18.35 22.40 36.60
C SER A 2 17.47 22.70 35.35
N ILE A 3 16.27 22.17 35.13
CA ILE A 3 14.92 22.59 35.61
C ILE A 3 14.78 24.13 35.73
N ASP A 4 13.80 24.87 35.17
CA ASP A 4 12.38 24.66 34.82
C ASP A 4 11.93 25.72 33.78
N ASN A 5 10.91 25.45 32.96
CA ASN A 5 9.56 26.03 33.14
C ASN A 5 8.63 25.72 31.94
N ALA A 6 7.39 25.44 32.31
CA ALA A 6 6.31 24.84 31.58
C ALA A 6 5.53 25.79 30.65
N GLY A 7 4.69 25.17 29.81
CA GLY A 7 3.36 25.71 29.54
C GLY A 7 3.15 26.37 28.18
N ALA A 8 2.97 25.56 27.14
CA ALA A 8 2.15 25.94 25.99
C ALA A 8 1.51 24.70 25.34
N ASN A 9 0.40 24.26 25.94
CA ASN A 9 -0.81 23.82 25.25
C ASN A 9 -0.64 23.04 23.94
N LEU A 10 -0.25 21.76 24.02
CA LEU A 10 -0.55 20.79 22.97
C LEU A 10 -1.88 20.13 23.32
N GLY A 11 -2.97 20.79 22.93
CA GLY A 11 -4.31 20.22 22.93
C GLY A 11 -4.35 19.02 22.00
N MET A 12 -3.93 17.85 22.48
CA MET A 12 -4.26 16.56 21.88
C MET A 12 -5.66 16.15 22.36
N SER A 13 -6.66 16.94 22.01
CA SER A 13 -8.08 16.55 22.10
C SER A 13 -8.48 15.80 20.82
N GLY A 14 -7.70 14.78 20.49
CA GLY A 14 -8.17 13.68 19.66
C GLY A 14 -8.61 12.56 20.58
N ASP A 15 -9.85 12.09 20.44
CA ASP A 15 -10.32 10.85 21.09
C ASP A 15 -9.22 9.77 20.95
N PRO A 16 -8.73 9.14 22.05
CA PRO A 16 -7.71 8.09 21.99
C PRO A 16 -8.01 7.01 20.95
N LYS A 17 -9.30 6.73 20.70
CA LYS A 17 -9.75 5.85 19.63
C LYS A 17 -9.35 6.35 18.25
N THR A 18 -9.48 7.65 17.98
CA THR A 18 -9.08 8.27 16.70
C THR A 18 -7.56 8.18 16.50
N ALA A 19 -6.77 8.43 17.54
CA ALA A 19 -5.31 8.30 17.47
C ALA A 19 -4.90 6.85 17.15
N LEU A 20 -5.48 5.87 17.86
CA LEU A 20 -5.25 4.44 17.61
C LEU A 20 -5.67 4.03 16.19
N MET A 21 -6.85 4.46 15.74
CA MET A 21 -7.34 4.13 14.38
C MET A 21 -6.44 4.71 13.29
N ASN A 22 -5.87 5.90 13.50
CA ASN A 22 -4.92 6.48 12.55
C ASN A 22 -3.62 5.68 12.51
N GLN A 23 -3.11 5.23 13.66
CA GLN A 23 -1.95 4.34 13.71
C GLN A 23 -2.21 3.03 12.95
N VAL A 24 -3.35 2.38 13.20
CA VAL A 24 -3.72 1.13 12.52
C VAL A 24 -3.81 1.32 11.01
N ARG A 25 -4.40 2.43 10.53
CA ARG A 25 -4.47 2.75 9.09
C ARG A 25 -3.09 2.92 8.47
N GLN A 26 -2.18 3.59 9.17
CA GLN A 26 -0.82 3.81 8.67
C GLN A 26 -0.03 2.50 8.58
N GLU A 27 -0.17 1.63 9.59
CA GLU A 27 0.43 0.30 9.57
C GLU A 27 -0.14 -0.56 8.43
N ALA A 28 -1.46 -0.55 8.25
CA ALA A 28 -2.11 -1.25 7.14
C ALA A 28 -1.61 -0.77 5.77
N ALA A 29 -1.45 0.55 5.59
CA ALA A 29 -0.93 1.12 4.35
C ALA A 29 0.52 0.65 4.07
N LEU A 30 1.38 0.64 5.09
CA LEU A 30 2.75 0.16 4.97
C LEU A 30 2.80 -1.34 4.64
N ASN A 31 1.98 -2.15 5.29
CA ASN A 31 1.93 -3.60 5.05
C ASN A 31 1.40 -3.92 3.65
N ASN A 32 0.38 -3.20 3.17
CA ASN A 32 -0.12 -3.35 1.80
C ASN A 32 0.95 -2.98 0.76
N ALA A 33 1.72 -1.92 1.00
CA ALA A 33 2.82 -1.53 0.11
C ALA A 33 3.93 -2.59 0.07
N ARG A 34 4.28 -3.18 1.21
CA ARG A 34 5.25 -4.29 1.29
C ARG A 34 4.79 -5.50 0.49
N GLN A 35 3.53 -5.93 0.66
CA GLN A 35 2.97 -7.06 -0.07
C GLN A 35 2.98 -6.81 -1.58
N LEU A 36 2.69 -5.59 -2.02
CA LEU A 36 2.76 -5.23 -3.44
C LEU A 36 4.20 -5.40 -3.98
N ILE A 37 5.20 -4.91 -3.24
CA ILE A 37 6.61 -5.01 -3.61
C ILE A 37 7.06 -6.48 -3.65
N GLU A 38 6.67 -7.28 -2.66
CA GLU A 38 6.97 -8.72 -2.62
C GLU A 38 6.40 -9.44 -3.85
N LYS A 39 5.14 -9.18 -4.21
CA LYS A 39 4.52 -9.79 -5.40
C LYS A 39 5.12 -9.31 -6.71
N LEU A 40 5.45 -8.03 -6.81
CA LEU A 40 6.15 -7.48 -7.96
C LEU A 40 7.54 -8.14 -8.12
N ASN A 41 8.28 -8.29 -7.03
CA ASN A 41 9.59 -8.93 -7.03
C ASN A 41 9.49 -10.41 -7.44
N GLU A 42 8.59 -11.18 -6.83
CA GLU A 42 8.35 -12.59 -7.20
C GLU A 42 8.02 -12.73 -8.69
N HIS A 43 7.09 -11.89 -9.19
CA HIS A 43 6.64 -11.94 -10.57
C HIS A 43 7.76 -11.58 -11.55
N CYS A 44 8.41 -10.43 -11.36
CA CYS A 44 9.43 -9.95 -12.28
C CYS A 44 10.70 -10.77 -12.23
N PHE A 45 11.09 -11.30 -11.06
CA PHE A 45 12.22 -12.21 -10.96
C PHE A 45 11.97 -13.49 -11.76
N THR A 46 10.80 -14.12 -11.58
CA THR A 46 10.42 -15.34 -12.30
C THR A 46 10.38 -15.14 -13.82
N LYS A 47 9.98 -13.95 -14.28
CA LYS A 47 9.85 -13.65 -15.71
C LYS A 47 11.16 -13.23 -16.37
N CYS A 48 12.02 -12.52 -15.66
CA CYS A 48 13.17 -11.85 -16.25
C CYS A 48 14.52 -12.49 -15.92
N ILE A 49 14.63 -13.34 -14.88
CA ILE A 49 15.91 -13.90 -14.41
C ILE A 49 15.96 -15.41 -14.64
N PRO A 50 16.32 -15.88 -15.86
CA PRO A 50 16.34 -17.30 -16.18
C PRO A 50 17.52 -18.05 -15.53
N LYS A 51 18.60 -17.34 -15.19
CA LYS A 51 19.80 -17.90 -14.56
C LYS A 51 20.26 -16.99 -13.43
N PRO A 52 19.79 -17.24 -12.19
CA PRO A 52 20.19 -16.44 -11.04
C PRO A 52 21.71 -16.42 -10.85
N GLY A 53 22.24 -15.23 -10.56
CA GLY A 53 23.67 -15.02 -10.30
C GLY A 53 23.86 -13.87 -9.31
N SER A 54 25.12 -13.51 -9.05
CA SER A 54 25.47 -12.40 -8.14
C SER A 54 25.14 -11.01 -8.70
N SER A 55 24.81 -10.92 -9.98
CA SER A 55 24.49 -9.67 -10.67
C SER A 55 23.54 -9.92 -11.83
N PHE A 56 22.75 -8.91 -12.20
CA PHE A 56 21.98 -8.95 -13.44
C PHE A 56 22.85 -8.63 -14.64
N SER A 57 22.66 -9.36 -15.73
CA SER A 57 23.09 -8.90 -17.05
C SER A 57 22.32 -7.65 -17.46
N SER A 58 22.82 -6.92 -18.45
CA SER A 58 22.14 -5.73 -18.97
C SER A 58 20.72 -6.04 -19.49
N GLY A 59 20.54 -7.19 -20.15
CA GLY A 59 19.24 -7.66 -20.63
C GLY A 59 18.27 -8.01 -19.49
N GLU A 60 18.75 -8.68 -18.44
CA GLU A 60 17.96 -9.00 -17.25
C GLU A 60 17.52 -7.72 -16.52
N GLN A 61 18.44 -6.77 -16.35
CA GLN A 61 18.14 -5.48 -15.73
C GLN A 61 17.09 -4.70 -16.55
N GLN A 62 17.25 -4.65 -17.88
CA GLN A 62 16.28 -3.98 -18.75
C GLN A 62 14.90 -4.65 -18.72
N CYS A 63 14.86 -5.99 -18.74
CA CYS A 63 13.61 -6.75 -18.59
C CYS A 63 12.94 -6.45 -17.25
N PHE A 64 13.72 -6.49 -16.15
CA PHE A 64 13.20 -6.29 -14.81
C PHE A 64 12.60 -4.89 -14.65
N THR A 65 13.29 -3.84 -15.11
CA THR A 65 12.76 -2.46 -15.12
C THR A 65 11.45 -2.36 -15.88
N GLN A 66 11.39 -2.87 -17.11
CA GLN A 66 10.15 -2.85 -17.91
C GLN A 66 9.02 -3.66 -17.27
N CYS A 67 9.36 -4.79 -16.64
CA CYS A 67 8.40 -5.61 -15.92
C CYS A 67 7.76 -4.84 -14.77
N MET A 68 8.57 -4.18 -13.93
CA MET A 68 8.06 -3.38 -12.81
C MET A 68 7.13 -2.26 -13.28
N GLU A 69 7.53 -1.51 -14.31
CA GLU A 69 6.71 -0.43 -14.88
C GLU A 69 5.35 -0.94 -15.37
N LYS A 70 5.34 -2.04 -16.14
CA LYS A 70 4.12 -2.66 -16.65
C LYS A 70 3.25 -3.24 -15.53
N TYR A 71 3.86 -3.88 -14.54
CA TYR A 71 3.17 -4.45 -13.39
C TYR A 71 2.46 -3.36 -12.60
N MET A 72 3.15 -2.28 -12.26
CA MET A 72 2.58 -1.15 -11.52
C MET A 72 1.49 -0.43 -12.30
N SER A 73 1.68 -0.21 -13.61
CA SER A 73 0.65 0.37 -14.48
C SER A 73 -0.62 -0.48 -14.51
N THR A 74 -0.46 -1.79 -14.64
CA THR A 74 -1.58 -2.75 -14.65
C THR A 74 -2.27 -2.81 -13.29
N TRP A 75 -1.49 -2.90 -12.21
CA TRP A 75 -2.02 -2.90 -10.84
C TRP A 75 -2.84 -1.64 -10.54
N ASN A 76 -2.34 -0.46 -10.91
CA ASN A 76 -3.07 0.81 -10.74
C ASN A 76 -4.42 0.78 -11.47
N THR A 77 -4.42 0.35 -12.74
CA THR A 77 -5.64 0.27 -13.55
C THR A 77 -6.65 -0.70 -12.95
N VAL A 78 -6.22 -1.91 -12.61
CA VAL A 78 -7.08 -2.95 -12.02
C VAL A 78 -7.58 -2.52 -10.64
N SER A 79 -6.73 -1.93 -9.80
CA SER A 79 -7.07 -1.44 -8.46
C SER A 79 -8.17 -0.39 -8.50
N GLN A 80 -8.06 0.59 -9.40
CA GLN A 80 -9.09 1.62 -9.58
C GLN A 80 -10.44 1.02 -9.99
N GLN A 81 -10.44 0.12 -10.98
CA GLN A 81 -11.67 -0.52 -11.45
C GLN A 81 -12.30 -1.42 -10.36
N TYR A 82 -11.47 -2.15 -9.63
CA TYR A 82 -11.90 -3.00 -8.53
C TYR A 82 -12.55 -2.18 -7.40
N ILE A 83 -11.92 -1.09 -6.96
CA ILE A 83 -12.47 -0.21 -5.92
C ILE A 83 -13.79 0.41 -6.39
N ALA A 84 -13.85 0.90 -7.62
CA ALA A 84 -15.08 1.46 -8.19
C ALA A 84 -16.22 0.44 -8.16
N ARG A 85 -15.95 -0.82 -8.49
CA ARG A 85 -16.93 -1.91 -8.44
C ARG A 85 -17.37 -2.22 -7.00
N VAL A 86 -16.43 -2.34 -6.07
CA VAL A 86 -16.73 -2.62 -4.64
C VAL A 86 -17.63 -1.53 -4.05
N GLN A 87 -17.37 -0.26 -4.36
CA GLN A 87 -18.21 0.86 -3.90
C GLN A 87 -19.63 0.80 -4.49
N GLN A 88 -19.76 0.46 -5.78
CA GLN A 88 -21.07 0.30 -6.42
C GLN A 88 -21.90 -0.84 -5.81
N GLU A 89 -21.24 -1.96 -5.48
CA GLU A 89 -21.91 -3.10 -4.85
C GLU A 89 -22.26 -2.82 -3.37
N GLY A 90 -21.36 -2.17 -2.63
CA GLY A 90 -21.61 -1.75 -1.25
C GLY A 90 -22.77 -0.75 -1.14
N ALA A 91 -22.90 0.17 -2.09
CA ALA A 91 -24.02 1.11 -2.16
C ALA A 91 -25.37 0.40 -2.42
N LYS A 92 -25.39 -0.61 -3.29
CA LYS A 92 -26.59 -1.41 -3.58
C LYS A 92 -27.03 -2.28 -2.39
N GLY A 93 -26.10 -2.72 -1.54
CA GLY A 93 -26.39 -3.49 -0.32
C GLY A 93 -27.07 -2.68 0.79
N THR A 94 -26.93 -1.35 0.80
CA THR A 94 -27.50 -0.49 1.87
C THR A 94 -28.92 -0.03 1.57
N SER A 95 -29.39 -0.16 0.32
CA SER A 95 -30.73 0.26 -0.13
C SER A 95 -31.82 -0.84 -0.05
N GLY A 96 -31.49 -2.04 0.45
CA GLY A 96 -32.42 -3.19 0.50
C GLY A 96 -33.04 -3.52 1.87
N GLY A 97 -32.71 -2.76 2.93
CA GLY A 97 -33.20 -2.99 4.28
C GLY A 97 -34.25 -1.96 4.70
N MET A 98 -35.47 -2.07 4.17
CA MET A 98 -36.65 -1.36 4.64
C MET A 98 -37.60 -2.37 5.29
N PHE A 99 -37.29 -2.75 6.54
CA PHE A 99 -38.21 -3.28 7.57
C PHE A 99 -37.58 -3.00 8.93
#